data_AF-A8HM10-F1
#
_entry.id   AF-A8HM10-F1
#
_cell.length_a   1.000
_cell.length_b   1.000
_cell.length_c   1.000
_cell.angle_alpha   90.00
_cell.angle_beta   90.00
_cell.angle_gamma   90.00
#
_symmetry.space_group_name_H-M   'P 1'
#
loop_
_entity.id
_entity.type
_entity.pdbx_description
1 polymer ?
#
loop_
_entity_poly.entity_id
_entity_poly.type
_entity_poly.pdbx_seq_one_letter_code
_entity_poly.pdbx_strand_id
1 'polypeptide(L)'
;IDIALWKFETAKYYVTIIDAPGHRDFIKNMITGTSQADCAVLIVAAGTGEFEAGISKNGQTREHALLAFTLGVKQLIVGVNKMDSTEPPYSESRFEEIKKEV
;
A
#
# COMPACT_ATOMS: atom_id res chain seq x y z
N ILE A 1 3.85 -13.84 -11.64
CA ILE A 1 4.81 -12.88 -11.05
C ILE A 1 5.05 -13.33 -9.62
N ASP A 2 6.31 -13.64 -9.30
CA ASP A 2 6.71 -14.10 -7.97
C ASP A 2 6.96 -12.92 -7.03
N ILE A 3 6.98 -13.21 -5.73
CA ILE A 3 7.29 -12.25 -4.67
C ILE A 3 8.78 -11.91 -4.75
N ALA A 4 9.13 -10.62 -4.79
CA ALA A 4 10.53 -10.22 -4.71
C ALA A 4 10.92 -9.98 -3.24
N LEU A 5 12.10 -10.50 -2.86
CA LEU A 5 12.65 -10.37 -1.52
C LEU A 5 13.91 -9.52 -1.56
N TRP A 6 13.91 -8.43 -0.80
CA TRP A 6 15.08 -7.57 -0.63
C TRP A 6 15.42 -7.44 0.84
N LYS A 7 16.71 -7.30 1.16
CA LYS A 7 17.17 -7.15 2.54
C LYS A 7 18.01 -5.90 2.66
N PHE A 8 17.78 -5.13 3.70
CA PHE A 8 18.61 -3.98 4.03
C PHE A 8 18.69 -3.81 5.54
N GLU A 9 19.71 -3.08 5.98
CA GLU A 9 19.98 -2.85 7.39
C GLU A 9 19.84 -1.36 7.69
N THR A 10 19.19 -1.07 8.81
CA THR A 10 19.16 0.26 9.40
C THR A 10 20.03 0.26 10.65
N ALA A 11 20.24 1.43 11.26
CA ALA A 11 21.01 1.53 12.51
C ALA A 11 20.43 0.71 13.68
N LYS A 12 19.16 0.27 13.60
CA LYS A 12 18.46 -0.43 14.68
C LYS A 12 17.89 -1.79 14.30
N TYR A 13 17.61 -2.03 13.01
CA TYR A 13 16.85 -3.20 12.56
C TYR A 13 17.39 -3.75 11.24
N TYR A 14 17.35 -5.09 11.11
CA TYR A 14 17.47 -5.81 9.86
C TYR A 14 16.09 -5.94 9.24
N VAL A 15 15.90 -5.41 8.05
CA VAL A 15 14.60 -5.33 7.39
C VAL A 15 14.61 -6.20 6.14
N THR A 16 13.58 -7.03 5.99
CA THR A 16 13.29 -7.75 4.74
C THR A 16 12.06 -7.12 4.10
N ILE A 17 12.19 -6.64 2.87
CA ILE A 17 11.10 -6.14 2.04
C ILE A 17 10.54 -7.33 1.26
N ILE A 18 9.22 -7.44 1.30
CA ILE A 18 8.44 -8.41 0.54
C ILE A 18 7.59 -7.61 -0.45
N ASP A 19 7.98 -7.60 -1.72
CA ASP A 19 7.19 -6.94 -2.76
C ASP A 19 6.12 -7.91 -3.28
N ALA A 20 4.86 -7.60 -2.96
CA ALA A 20 3.71 -8.42 -3.28
C ALA A 20 2.95 -7.85 -4.49
N PRO A 21 2.55 -8.69 -5.47
CA PRO A 21 1.80 -8.23 -6.63
C PRO A 21 0.41 -7.74 -6.24
N GLY A 22 0.00 -6.58 -6.79
CA GLY A 22 -1.30 -5.97 -6.51
C GLY A 22 -2.45 -6.40 -7.42
N HIS A 23 -2.20 -7.23 -8.44
CA HIS A 23 -3.25 -7.70 -9.34
C HIS A 23 -4.09 -8.80 -8.66
N ARG A 24 -5.40 -8.78 -8.87
CA ARG A 24 -6.36 -9.73 -8.27
C ARG A 24 -5.97 -11.20 -8.49
N ASP A 25 -5.46 -11.50 -9.67
CA ASP A 25 -5.05 -12.87 -10.04
C ASP A 25 -3.89 -13.40 -9.18
N PHE A 26 -3.17 -12.54 -8.46
CA PHE A 26 -2.03 -12.89 -7.62
C PHE A 26 -2.27 -12.66 -6.13
N ILE A 27 -3.53 -12.55 -5.68
CA ILE A 27 -3.87 -12.40 -4.24
C ILE A 27 -3.26 -13.51 -3.38
N LYS A 28 -3.15 -14.74 -3.88
CA LYS A 28 -2.52 -15.86 -3.15
C LYS A 28 -1.05 -15.58 -2.83
N ASN A 29 -0.33 -14.92 -3.74
CA ASN A 29 1.06 -14.55 -3.54
C ASN A 29 1.16 -13.43 -2.50
N MET A 30 0.24 -12.45 -2.56
CA MET A 30 0.14 -11.40 -1.56
C MET A 30 -0.15 -11.97 -0.15
N ILE A 31 -1.06 -12.94 -0.02
CA ILE A 31 -1.36 -13.60 1.27
C ILE A 31 -0.12 -14.28 1.85
N THR A 32 0.62 -15.00 1.00
CA THR A 32 1.82 -15.75 1.42
C THR A 32 2.95 -14.83 1.88
N GLY A 33 3.10 -13.66 1.25
CA GLY A 33 4.08 -12.65 1.65
C GLY A 33 3.65 -11.88 2.90
N THR A 34 2.38 -11.47 2.97
CA THR A 34 1.83 -10.65 4.06
C THR A 34 1.75 -11.42 5.37
N SER A 35 1.53 -12.74 5.34
CA SER A 35 1.52 -13.58 6.56
C SER A 35 2.88 -13.68 7.27
N GLN A 36 3.96 -13.28 6.60
CA GLN A 36 5.31 -13.25 7.16
C GLN A 36 5.74 -11.84 7.61
N ALA A 37 4.89 -10.83 7.39
CA ALA A 37 5.23 -9.44 7.65
C ALA A 37 4.71 -8.98 9.03
N ASP A 38 5.56 -8.28 9.79
CA ASP A 38 5.16 -7.63 11.04
C ASP A 38 4.49 -6.27 10.80
N CYS A 39 4.88 -5.59 9.70
CA CYS A 39 4.36 -4.30 9.26
C CYS A 39 4.12 -4.30 7.76
N ALA A 40 3.14 -3.50 7.29
CA ALA A 40 2.86 -3.32 5.87
C ALA A 40 3.00 -1.86 5.47
N VAL A 41 3.40 -1.65 4.21
CA VAL A 41 3.38 -0.34 3.56
C VAL A 41 2.33 -0.39 2.46
N LEU A 42 1.31 0.45 2.57
CA LEU A 42 0.25 0.59 1.57
C LEU A 42 0.50 1.84 0.74
N ILE A 43 0.65 1.68 -0.58
CA ILE A 43 0.84 2.80 -1.49
C ILE A 43 -0.51 3.19 -2.10
N VAL A 44 -0.84 4.48 -2.03
CA VAL A 44 -2.08 5.07 -2.53
C VAL A 44 -1.73 6.16 -3.54
N ALA A 45 -2.30 6.11 -4.74
CA ALA A 45 -2.07 7.16 -5.74
C ALA A 45 -2.89 8.42 -5.39
N ALA A 46 -2.28 9.59 -5.54
CA ALA A 46 -2.94 10.88 -5.28
C ALA A 46 -3.72 11.42 -6.48
N GLY A 47 -3.42 10.92 -7.68
CA GLY A 47 -4.01 11.38 -8.93
C GLY A 47 -5.53 11.26 -8.91
N THR A 48 -6.20 12.29 -9.43
CA THR A 48 -7.65 12.31 -9.60
C THR A 48 -8.09 11.21 -10.56
N GLY A 49 -9.06 10.41 -10.17
CA GLY A 49 -9.52 9.19 -10.85
C GLY A 49 -8.80 7.91 -10.38
N GLU A 50 -7.47 7.96 -10.19
CA GLU A 50 -6.70 6.80 -9.70
C GLU A 50 -7.01 6.51 -8.22
N PHE A 51 -7.06 7.55 -7.39
CA PHE A 51 -7.41 7.45 -5.98
C PHE A 51 -8.82 6.87 -5.81
N GLU A 52 -9.79 7.44 -6.52
CA GLU A 52 -11.20 7.08 -6.45
C GLU A 52 -11.43 5.64 -6.93
N ALA A 53 -10.71 5.20 -7.97
CA ALA A 53 -10.73 3.81 -8.41
C ALA A 53 -10.17 2.85 -7.34
N GLY A 54 -9.06 3.23 -6.70
CA GLY A 54 -8.40 2.44 -5.66
C GLY A 54 -9.19 2.29 -4.36
N ILE A 55 -9.92 3.33 -3.94
CA ILE A 55 -10.74 3.34 -2.70
C ILE A 55 -12.18 2.87 -2.92
N SER A 56 -12.59 2.70 -4.17
CA SER A 56 -13.93 2.18 -4.52
C SER A 56 -14.24 0.84 -3.84
N LYS A 57 -15.52 0.45 -3.78
CA LYS A 57 -15.94 -0.83 -3.15
C LYS A 57 -15.22 -2.05 -3.73
N ASN A 58 -14.81 -1.98 -4.99
CA ASN A 58 -14.08 -3.03 -5.71
C ASN A 58 -12.60 -2.66 -5.93
N GLY A 59 -12.12 -1.62 -5.27
CA GLY A 59 -10.77 -1.11 -5.42
C GLY A 59 -9.74 -1.98 -4.68
N GLN A 60 -8.60 -2.17 -5.32
CA GLN A 60 -7.53 -3.05 -4.81
C GLN A 60 -6.91 -2.52 -3.51
N THR A 61 -6.77 -1.20 -3.36
CA THR A 61 -6.17 -0.58 -2.17
C THR A 61 -6.92 -0.96 -0.90
N ARG A 62 -8.26 -0.92 -0.94
CA ARG A 62 -9.12 -1.29 0.20
C ARG A 62 -9.07 -2.79 0.48
N GLU A 63 -9.11 -3.61 -0.57
CA GLU A 63 -9.02 -5.07 -0.47
C GLU A 63 -7.68 -5.49 0.18
N HIS A 64 -6.56 -4.90 -0.25
CA HIS A 64 -5.24 -5.17 0.31
C HIS A 64 -5.09 -4.72 1.77
N ALA A 65 -5.64 -3.55 2.13
CA ALA A 65 -5.63 -3.08 3.52
C ALA A 65 -6.39 -4.06 4.45
N LEU A 66 -7.56 -4.54 4.01
CA LEU A 66 -8.35 -5.51 4.77
C LEU A 66 -7.65 -6.87 4.89
N LEU A 67 -7.00 -7.34 3.82
CA LEU A 67 -6.22 -8.57 3.83
C LEU A 67 -5.03 -8.47 4.79
N ALA A 68 -4.27 -7.37 4.75
CA ALA A 68 -3.17 -7.14 5.68
C ALA A 68 -3.62 -7.18 7.14
N PHE A 69 -4.74 -6.51 7.45
CA PHE A 69 -5.33 -6.54 8.79
C PHE A 69 -5.75 -7.97 9.20
N THR A 70 -6.42 -8.70 8.31
CA THR A 70 -6.90 -10.07 8.58
C THR A 70 -5.74 -11.06 8.79
N LEU A 71 -4.62 -10.84 8.13
CA LEU A 71 -3.41 -11.66 8.24
C LEU A 71 -2.55 -11.34 9.47
N GLY A 72 -2.97 -10.37 10.29
CA GLY A 72 -2.33 -10.07 11.57
C GLY A 72 -1.29 -8.95 11.52
N VAL A 73 -1.20 -8.21 10.40
CA VAL A 73 -0.34 -7.03 10.30
C VAL A 73 -0.96 -5.89 11.10
N LYS A 74 -0.38 -5.58 12.26
CA LYS A 74 -0.90 -4.56 13.19
C LYS A 74 -0.43 -3.15 12.88
N GLN A 75 0.73 -3.02 12.23
CA GLN A 75 1.32 -1.74 11.88
C GLN A 75 1.22 -1.51 10.39
N LEU A 76 0.48 -0.48 9.99
CA LEU A 76 0.31 -0.09 8.59
C LEU A 76 0.85 1.32 8.40
N ILE A 77 1.72 1.48 7.41
CA ILE A 77 2.21 2.78 6.95
C ILE A 77 1.57 3.06 5.61
N VAL A 78 0.94 4.23 5.46
CA VAL A 78 0.32 4.64 4.20
C VAL A 78 1.24 5.65 3.50
N GLY A 79 1.66 5.33 2.28
CA GLY A 79 2.42 6.21 1.41
C GLY A 79 1.54 6.77 0.30
N VAL A 80 1.37 8.09 0.26
CA VAL A 80 0.66 8.77 -0.84
C VAL A 80 1.67 9.06 -1.95
N ASN A 81 1.46 8.45 -3.11
CA ASN A 81 2.35 8.50 -4.28
C ASN A 81 1.74 9.32 -5.42
N LYS A 82 2.56 9.72 -6.39
CA LYS A 82 2.17 10.57 -7.54
C LYS A 82 1.58 11.94 -7.14
N MET A 83 2.07 12.53 -6.05
CA MET A 83 1.64 13.86 -5.60
C MET A 83 2.00 14.97 -6.59
N ASP A 84 2.98 14.74 -7.47
CA ASP A 84 3.31 15.62 -8.60
C ASP A 84 2.16 15.72 -9.62
N SER A 85 1.30 14.70 -9.71
CA SER A 85 0.18 14.63 -10.65
C SER A 85 -1.12 15.26 -10.11
N THR A 86 -1.10 15.81 -8.90
CA THR A 86 -2.27 16.54 -8.36
C THR A 86 -2.38 17.92 -9.01
N GLU A 87 -3.57 18.50 -8.99
CA GLU A 87 -3.79 19.88 -9.43
C GLU A 87 -4.22 20.74 -8.23
N PRO A 88 -3.38 21.69 -7.75
CA PRO A 88 -1.98 21.94 -8.14
C PRO A 88 -1.02 20.82 -7.71
N PRO A 89 0.19 20.72 -8.29
CA PRO A 89 1.18 19.70 -7.89
C PRO A 89 1.53 19.83 -6.41
N TYR A 90 1.62 18.69 -5.72
CA TYR A 90 1.87 18.61 -4.27
C TYR A 90 0.86 19.40 -3.42
N SER A 91 -0.42 19.35 -3.81
CA SER A 91 -1.49 20.03 -3.08
C SER A 91 -1.70 19.41 -1.69
N GLU A 92 -1.53 20.22 -0.64
CA GLU A 92 -1.82 19.82 0.74
C GLU A 92 -3.30 19.45 0.93
N SER A 93 -4.22 20.15 0.26
CA SER A 93 -5.65 19.88 0.38
C SER A 93 -6.00 18.48 -0.12
N ARG A 94 -5.35 18.02 -1.20
CA ARG A 94 -5.54 16.67 -1.74
C ARG A 94 -4.97 15.61 -0.82
N PHE A 95 -3.81 15.87 -0.20
CA PHE A 95 -3.23 14.95 0.77
C PHE A 95 -4.15 14.79 2.01
N GLU A 96 -4.66 15.89 2.55
CA GLU A 96 -5.56 15.85 3.71
C GLU A 96 -6.93 15.24 3.38
N GLU A 97 -7.40 15.31 2.13
CA GLU A 97 -8.56 14.57 1.65
C GLU A 97 -8.29 13.05 1.69
N ILE A 98 -7.19 12.60 1.07
CA ILE A 98 -6.81 11.18 1.01
C ILE A 98 -6.63 10.60 2.41
N LYS A 99 -5.96 11.33 3.30
CA LYS A 99 -5.73 10.94 4.69
C LYS A 99 -7.01 10.79 5.52
N LYS A 100 -8.11 11.45 5.15
CA LYS A 100 -9.39 11.29 5.85
C LYS A 100 -10.14 10.04 5.42
N GLU A 101 -9.92 9.59 4.18
CA GLU A 101 -10.60 8.44 3.59
C GLU A 101 -9.87 7.11 3.83
N VAL A 102 -8.55 7.15 4.07
CA VAL A 102 -7.70 5.97 4.32
C VAL A 102 -7.36 5.84 5.80
#